data_AF-A0A9X1M140-F1
#
_entry.id   AF-A0A9X1M140-F1
#
_cell.length_a   1.000
_cell.length_b   1.000
_cell.length_c   1.000
_cell.angle_alpha   90.00
_cell.angle_beta   90.00
_cell.angle_gamma   90.00
#
_symmetry.space_group_name_H-M   'P 1'
#
loop_
_entity.id
_entity.type
_entity.pdbx_description
1 polymer ?
#
loop_
_entity_poly.entity_id
_entity_poly.type
_entity_poly.pdbx_seq_one_letter_code
_entity_poly.pdbx_strand_id
1 'polypeptide(L)'
;MSSREQDSSRLHGEFKVAGGKLVVVDLEVRDGKLADVSLSGDFFLEPDDALADINAALEGLPADATGADIAAAVRANLPADAVLFGFSPEAIATTVRRALAKATGWNDHQWEIIAPTPLPTAMHVAMDEVLAEEVGAGKRNPTLRFWEWETPSVVIGSFQSLRNEVDPQGAQKHGVTVVRRISGGGAMFMEHGNAITYSIYVPQSLVDGLSFAESYPFLDAWVMESLEKLGIKAWYQPLNDIATDQGKIGGAAQKRFSSGGMLHHVTMSYDIDADKMLEVLRIGKEKLSDKGTTSAKKRVDPLRRQTGLTREEIIKTMMDTFTARYGAVPAGITDEEMALAEKKVADKFGTAEWLNRVP
;
A
#
# COMPACT_ATOMS: atom_id res chain seq x y z
N MET A 1 22.20 41.24 21.14
CA MET A 1 21.67 39.91 21.53
C MET A 1 20.24 39.85 21.02
N SER A 2 20.05 39.27 19.84
CA SER A 2 18.72 39.04 19.27
C SER A 2 18.52 37.54 19.31
N SER A 3 17.77 37.08 20.32
CA SER A 3 17.27 35.71 20.37
C SER A 3 16.24 35.57 19.26
N ARG A 4 16.55 34.72 18.29
CA ARG A 4 15.58 34.23 17.30
C ARG A 4 14.40 33.65 18.09
N GLU A 5 13.22 34.26 17.96
CA GLU A 5 11.96 33.54 18.14
C GLU A 5 12.00 32.35 17.18
N GLN A 6 12.30 31.17 17.72
CA GLN A 6 12.03 29.92 17.03
C GLN A 6 10.51 29.78 17.04
N ASP A 7 9.93 29.97 15.86
CA ASP A 7 8.55 29.67 15.51
C ASP A 7 8.19 28.26 16.04
N SER A 8 7.58 28.16 17.23
CA SER A 8 7.11 26.89 17.78
C SER A 8 5.78 26.54 17.10
N SER A 9 5.86 26.20 15.82
CA SER A 9 4.71 25.68 15.10
C SER A 9 4.29 24.37 15.75
N ARG A 10 3.13 24.36 16.41
CA ARG A 10 2.51 23.15 16.95
C ARG A 10 2.38 22.12 15.83
N LEU A 11 2.99 20.95 16.04
CA LEU A 11 2.97 19.81 15.12
C LEU A 11 1.80 18.92 15.45
N HIS A 12 1.21 18.33 14.41
CA HIS A 12 0.03 17.49 14.50
C HIS A 12 0.29 16.16 13.78
N GLY A 13 -0.08 15.05 14.40
CA GLY A 13 0.00 13.73 13.80
C GLY A 13 -1.24 12.91 14.13
N GLU A 14 -1.70 12.12 13.16
CA GLU A 14 -2.83 11.21 13.30
C GLU A 14 -2.49 9.82 12.75
N PHE A 15 -3.02 8.78 13.39
CA PHE A 15 -2.88 7.39 12.92
C PHE A 15 -4.11 6.56 13.31
N LYS A 16 -4.72 5.90 12.33
CA LYS A 16 -5.82 4.95 12.56
C LYS A 16 -5.26 3.54 12.65
N VAL A 17 -5.39 2.90 13.81
CA VAL A 17 -4.98 1.51 14.02
C VAL A 17 -5.89 0.59 13.20
N ALA A 18 -5.33 -0.36 12.46
CA ALA A 18 -6.10 -1.31 11.65
C ALA A 18 -7.03 -2.15 12.54
N GLY A 19 -8.34 -2.08 12.28
CA GLY A 19 -9.36 -2.70 13.15
C GLY A 19 -9.49 -2.05 14.55
N GLY A 20 -8.80 -0.94 14.79
CA GLY A 20 -8.72 -0.24 16.06
C GLY A 20 -9.21 1.21 15.99
N LYS A 21 -8.61 2.03 16.85
CA LYS A 21 -9.03 3.40 17.15
C LYS A 21 -8.03 4.41 16.53
N LEU A 22 -8.50 5.64 16.37
CA LEU A 22 -7.75 6.81 15.92
C LEU A 22 -6.96 7.35 17.10
N VAL A 23 -5.67 7.53 16.88
CA VAL A 23 -4.74 8.15 17.83
C VAL A 23 -4.22 9.43 17.19
N VAL A 24 -4.33 10.53 17.92
CA VAL A 24 -3.92 11.88 17.52
C VAL A 24 -2.92 12.40 18.53
N VAL A 25 -1.88 13.09 18.08
CA VAL A 25 -0.95 13.80 18.96
C VAL A 25 -0.74 15.20 18.43
N ASP A 26 -0.78 16.16 19.35
CA ASP A 26 -0.26 17.49 19.13
C ASP A 26 0.97 17.70 20.02
N LEU A 27 2.03 18.31 19.49
CA LEU A 27 3.26 18.57 20.23
C LEU A 27 4.03 19.75 19.65
N GLU A 28 4.97 20.28 20.42
CA GLU A 28 6.00 21.21 19.96
C GLU A 28 7.38 20.55 20.02
N VAL A 29 8.36 21.17 19.36
CA VAL A 29 9.78 20.80 19.51
C VAL A 29 10.54 22.01 20.05
N ARG A 30 11.09 21.89 21.26
CA ARG A 30 11.90 22.91 21.94
C ARG A 30 13.28 22.33 22.23
N ASP A 31 14.34 23.02 21.80
CA ASP A 31 15.73 22.57 21.97
C ASP A 31 15.99 21.11 21.52
N GLY A 32 15.33 20.69 20.44
CA GLY A 32 15.45 19.34 19.88
C GLY A 32 14.72 18.25 20.66
N LYS A 33 13.83 18.63 21.59
CA LYS A 33 13.03 17.71 22.41
C LYS A 33 11.54 17.97 22.24
N LEU A 34 10.73 16.93 22.42
CA LEU A 34 9.28 17.04 22.45
C LEU A 34 8.87 17.91 23.64
N ALA A 35 7.93 18.82 23.41
CA ALA A 35 7.38 19.71 24.43
C ALA A 35 5.87 19.88 24.25
N ASP A 36 5.17 20.17 25.33
CA ASP A 36 3.71 20.42 25.36
C ASP A 36 2.92 19.29 24.65
N VAL A 37 3.30 18.04 24.92
CA VAL A 37 2.72 16.87 24.24
C VAL A 37 1.30 16.60 24.74
N SER A 38 0.36 16.42 23.81
CA SER A 38 -1.03 16.09 24.09
C SER A 38 -1.52 14.97 23.18
N LEU A 39 -1.71 13.78 23.75
CA LEU A 39 -2.36 12.65 23.09
C LEU A 39 -3.89 12.74 23.21
N SER A 40 -4.61 12.48 22.11
CA SER A 40 -6.07 12.42 22.06
C SER A 40 -6.54 11.41 21.00
N GLY A 41 -7.84 11.10 20.93
CA GLY A 41 -8.35 10.13 19.95
C GLY A 41 -9.74 9.58 20.27
N ASP A 42 -10.17 8.54 19.55
CA ASP A 42 -11.43 7.81 19.77
C ASP A 42 -11.24 6.46 20.50
N PHE A 43 -10.12 6.33 21.23
CA PHE A 43 -9.73 5.15 22.01
C PHE A 43 -10.27 5.16 23.45
N PHE A 44 -10.19 4.01 24.12
CA PHE A 44 -10.45 3.89 25.55
C PHE A 44 -9.17 3.45 26.28
N LEU A 45 -9.00 3.95 27.49
CA LEU A 45 -7.88 3.67 28.37
C LEU A 45 -8.43 3.50 29.79
N GLU A 46 -8.01 2.43 30.47
CA GLU A 46 -8.39 2.19 31.86
C GLU A 46 -7.12 1.96 32.70
N PRO A 47 -6.91 2.66 33.82
CA PRO A 47 -7.68 3.84 34.24
C PRO A 47 -7.45 5.01 33.27
N ASP A 48 -8.40 5.94 33.17
CA ASP A 48 -8.37 7.04 32.19
C ASP A 48 -7.29 8.09 32.51
N ASP A 49 -6.91 8.22 33.78
CA ASP A 49 -5.81 9.06 34.25
C ASP A 49 -4.42 8.62 33.76
N ALA A 50 -4.25 7.36 33.34
CA ALA A 50 -3.03 6.87 32.70
C ALA A 50 -2.67 7.64 31.42
N LEU A 51 -3.62 8.41 30.84
CA LEU A 51 -3.33 9.30 29.70
C LEU A 51 -2.31 10.38 30.07
N ALA A 52 -2.33 10.86 31.32
CA ALA A 52 -1.36 11.82 31.82
C ALA A 52 0.06 11.21 31.89
N ASP A 53 0.16 9.94 32.29
CA ASP A 53 1.43 9.21 32.31
C ASP A 53 1.99 9.02 30.90
N ILE A 54 1.13 8.74 29.92
CA ILE A 54 1.53 8.66 28.51
C ILE A 54 2.08 10.01 28.02
N ASN A 55 1.39 11.12 28.28
CA ASN A 55 1.86 12.45 27.88
C ASN A 55 3.20 12.78 28.56
N ALA A 56 3.32 12.49 29.86
CA ALA A 56 4.56 12.69 30.61
C ALA A 56 5.72 11.82 30.09
N ALA A 57 5.44 10.60 29.62
CA ALA A 57 6.43 9.72 29.03
C ALA A 57 7.02 10.25 27.72
N LEU A 58 6.22 11.02 26.97
CA LEU A 58 6.62 11.62 25.70
C LEU A 58 7.34 12.95 25.90
N GLU A 59 6.98 13.70 26.94
CA GLU A 59 7.56 15.00 27.25
C GLU A 59 9.10 14.90 27.44
N GLY A 60 9.83 15.76 26.74
CA GLY A 60 11.29 15.83 26.83
C GLY A 60 12.05 14.72 26.07
N LEU A 61 11.37 13.79 25.40
CA LEU A 61 12.03 12.84 24.50
C LEU A 61 12.74 13.59 23.35
N PRO A 62 13.87 13.09 22.84
CA PRO A 62 14.50 13.66 21.65
C PRO A 62 13.57 13.63 20.44
N ALA A 63 13.56 14.70 19.64
CA ALA A 63 12.76 14.79 18.42
C ALA A 63 13.23 13.82 17.31
N ASP A 64 14.42 13.24 17.44
CA ASP A 64 14.97 12.20 16.56
C ASP A 64 14.85 10.77 17.17
N ALA A 65 14.12 10.62 18.27
CA ALA A 65 13.89 9.32 18.91
C ALA A 65 13.26 8.32 17.93
N THR A 66 13.71 7.07 17.97
CA THR A 66 13.14 6.03 17.10
C THR A 66 11.75 5.64 17.60
N GLY A 67 10.94 5.04 16.71
CA GLY A 67 9.62 4.53 17.14
C GLY A 67 9.71 3.47 18.24
N ALA A 68 10.82 2.72 18.30
CA ALA A 68 11.06 1.75 19.37
C ALA A 68 11.32 2.44 20.71
N ASP A 69 12.11 3.53 20.71
CA ASP A 69 12.41 4.31 21.91
C ASP A 69 11.13 4.97 22.45
N ILE A 70 10.32 5.56 21.57
CA ILE A 70 9.05 6.19 21.94
C ILE A 70 8.10 5.14 22.54
N ALA A 71 7.91 4.00 21.88
CA ALA A 71 7.05 2.94 22.39
C ALA A 71 7.56 2.36 23.72
N ALA A 72 8.88 2.26 23.91
CA ALA A 72 9.49 1.83 25.16
C ALA A 72 9.25 2.83 26.30
N ALA A 73 9.41 4.14 26.04
CA ALA A 73 9.14 5.19 27.01
C ALA A 73 7.68 5.16 27.49
N VAL A 74 6.73 5.02 26.57
CA VAL A 74 5.30 4.87 26.91
C VAL A 74 5.06 3.63 27.78
N ARG A 75 5.59 2.46 27.38
CA ARG A 75 5.41 1.23 28.17
C ARG A 75 6.00 1.31 29.58
N ALA A 76 7.11 2.02 29.75
CA ALA A 76 7.79 2.13 31.04
C ALA A 76 7.04 3.05 32.03
N ASN A 77 6.21 3.97 31.53
CA ASN A 77 5.47 4.92 32.37
C ASN A 77 3.99 4.54 32.55
N LEU A 78 3.47 3.60 31.76
CA LEU A 78 2.12 3.09 31.95
C LEU A 78 2.00 2.35 33.30
N PRO A 79 0.91 2.59 34.07
CA PRO A 79 0.58 1.76 35.22
C PRO A 79 0.50 0.27 34.84
N ALA A 80 0.89 -0.60 35.77
CA ALA A 80 0.95 -2.05 35.50
C ALA A 80 -0.42 -2.68 35.20
N ASP A 81 -1.49 -2.05 35.69
CA ASP A 81 -2.89 -2.41 35.47
C ASP A 81 -3.54 -1.63 34.31
N ALA A 82 -2.79 -0.78 33.60
CA ALA A 82 -3.33 -0.01 32.49
C ALA A 82 -3.69 -0.90 31.30
N VAL A 83 -4.90 -0.70 30.77
CA VAL A 83 -5.44 -1.42 29.61
C VAL A 83 -5.74 -0.44 28.48
N LEU A 84 -5.10 -0.65 27.34
CA LEU A 84 -5.27 0.15 26.13
C LEU A 84 -6.25 -0.55 25.19
N PHE A 85 -7.41 0.06 24.94
CA PHE A 85 -8.43 -0.54 24.08
C PHE A 85 -8.41 0.07 22.68
N GLY A 86 -7.98 -0.76 21.73
CA GLY A 86 -7.98 -0.39 20.30
C GLY A 86 -6.81 0.49 19.88
N PHE A 87 -5.79 0.64 20.72
CA PHE A 87 -4.52 1.29 20.40
C PHE A 87 -3.37 0.65 21.19
N SER A 88 -2.14 1.05 20.88
CA SER A 88 -0.94 0.48 21.52
C SER A 88 0.18 1.52 21.62
N PRO A 89 1.23 1.26 22.43
CA PRO A 89 2.43 2.10 22.47
C PRO A 89 3.10 2.29 21.10
N GLU A 90 3.05 1.27 20.24
CA GLU A 90 3.53 1.35 18.86
C GLU A 90 2.67 2.29 18.01
N ALA A 91 1.34 2.27 18.18
CA ALA A 91 0.46 3.21 17.50
C ALA A 91 0.76 4.65 17.92
N ILE A 92 0.97 4.91 19.21
CA ILE A 92 1.39 6.23 19.73
C ILE A 92 2.72 6.65 19.10
N ALA A 93 3.72 5.76 19.08
CA ALA A 93 5.02 6.05 18.48
C ALA A 93 4.89 6.42 16.99
N THR A 94 4.03 5.71 16.25
CA THR A 94 3.73 6.03 14.86
C THR A 94 3.04 7.38 14.72
N THR A 95 2.07 7.72 15.55
CA THR A 95 1.42 9.04 15.57
C THR A 95 2.43 10.18 15.85
N VAL A 96 3.32 10.00 16.82
CA VAL A 96 4.39 10.99 17.14
C VAL A 96 5.35 11.16 15.97
N ARG A 97 5.81 10.08 15.35
CA ARG A 97 6.68 10.17 14.16
C ARG A 97 5.99 10.87 13.00
N ARG A 98 4.68 10.68 12.82
CA ARG A 98 3.90 11.40 11.79
C ARG A 98 3.87 12.90 12.07
N ALA A 99 3.65 13.31 13.32
CA ALA A 99 3.71 14.72 13.72
C ALA A 99 5.08 15.35 13.42
N LEU A 100 6.15 14.67 13.84
CA LEU A 100 7.54 15.13 13.65
C LEU A 100 7.94 15.22 12.18
N ALA A 101 7.46 14.28 11.36
CA ALA A 101 7.71 14.28 9.93
C ALA A 101 6.82 15.28 9.15
N LYS A 102 5.91 15.99 9.82
CA LYS A 102 4.89 16.84 9.18
C LYS A 102 4.11 16.08 8.10
N ALA A 103 3.79 14.82 8.41
CA ALA A 103 3.11 13.92 7.49
C ALA A 103 1.70 14.43 7.18
N THR A 104 1.32 14.43 5.91
CA THR A 104 -0.04 14.75 5.48
C THR A 104 -0.99 13.56 5.76
N GLY A 105 -2.26 13.84 5.99
CA GLY A 105 -3.36 12.88 6.04
C GLY A 105 -4.04 12.71 4.69
N TRP A 106 -4.99 11.77 4.60
CA TRP A 106 -5.76 11.53 3.37
C TRP A 106 -6.59 12.74 2.94
N ASN A 107 -7.15 13.46 3.92
CA ASN A 107 -8.05 14.60 3.68
C ASN A 107 -7.31 15.91 3.34
N ASP A 108 -5.98 15.92 3.42
CA ASP A 108 -5.15 17.07 3.02
C ASP A 108 -4.97 17.15 1.50
N HIS A 109 -5.42 16.13 0.77
CA HIS A 109 -5.23 16.00 -0.67
C HIS A 109 -6.55 16.00 -1.42
N GLN A 110 -6.54 16.60 -2.61
CA GLN A 110 -7.61 16.42 -3.58
C GLN A 110 -7.33 15.12 -4.33
N TRP A 111 -8.20 14.12 -4.21
CA TRP A 111 -7.99 12.81 -4.82
C TRP A 111 -8.61 12.73 -6.21
N GLU A 112 -7.93 12.00 -7.09
CA GLU A 112 -8.44 11.65 -8.41
C GLU A 112 -8.65 10.14 -8.54
N ILE A 113 -9.63 9.75 -9.35
CA ILE A 113 -9.89 8.35 -9.67
C ILE A 113 -9.97 8.13 -11.18
N ILE A 114 -9.14 7.22 -11.69
CA ILE A 114 -9.15 6.77 -13.08
C ILE A 114 -9.81 5.39 -13.13
N ALA A 115 -10.92 5.30 -13.86
CA ALA A 115 -11.66 4.06 -14.07
C ALA A 115 -10.84 3.03 -14.89
N PRO A 116 -11.23 1.74 -14.91
CA PRO A 116 -10.56 0.73 -15.71
C PRO A 116 -10.37 1.16 -17.16
N THR A 117 -9.11 1.27 -17.58
CA THR A 117 -8.73 1.71 -18.94
C THR A 117 -7.97 0.58 -19.63
N PRO A 118 -8.47 0.03 -20.75
CA PRO A 118 -7.77 -1.00 -21.50
C PRO A 118 -6.44 -0.46 -22.03
N LEU A 119 -5.34 -1.09 -21.64
CA LEU A 119 -4.00 -0.77 -22.14
C LEU A 119 -3.17 -2.07 -22.26
N PRO A 120 -2.17 -2.09 -23.15
CA PRO A 120 -1.15 -3.13 -23.14
C PRO A 120 -0.42 -3.19 -21.79
N THR A 121 -0.04 -4.38 -21.34
CA THR A 121 0.62 -4.56 -20.04
C THR A 121 1.88 -3.72 -19.86
N ALA A 122 2.67 -3.55 -20.93
CA ALA A 122 3.84 -2.68 -20.91
C ALA A 122 3.49 -1.20 -20.67
N MET A 123 2.37 -0.73 -21.24
CA MET A 123 1.86 0.62 -21.02
C MET A 123 1.36 0.80 -19.59
N HIS A 124 0.70 -0.20 -19.01
CA HIS A 124 0.27 -0.12 -17.62
C HIS A 124 1.44 0.04 -16.64
N VAL A 125 2.49 -0.79 -16.75
CA VAL A 125 3.66 -0.68 -15.87
C VAL A 125 4.48 0.60 -16.13
N ALA A 126 4.46 1.12 -17.35
CA ALA A 126 5.10 2.40 -17.68
C ALA A 126 4.34 3.58 -17.11
N MET A 127 3.00 3.56 -17.24
CA MET A 127 2.12 4.57 -16.67
C MET A 127 2.19 4.60 -15.15
N ASP A 128 2.39 3.44 -14.51
CA ASP A 128 2.68 3.36 -13.07
C ASP A 128 3.90 4.20 -12.67
N GLU A 129 4.93 4.23 -13.51
CA GLU A 129 6.13 5.05 -13.29
C GLU A 129 5.86 6.54 -13.54
N VAL A 130 5.18 6.87 -14.65
CA VAL A 130 4.85 8.26 -15.03
C VAL A 130 4.02 8.93 -13.94
N LEU A 131 2.88 8.34 -13.55
CA LEU A 131 1.95 8.98 -12.63
C LEU A 131 2.55 9.12 -11.22
N ALA A 132 3.34 8.14 -10.77
CA ALA A 132 4.05 8.25 -9.50
C ALA A 132 5.10 9.37 -9.50
N GLU A 133 5.83 9.53 -10.62
CA GLU A 133 6.80 10.62 -10.79
C GLU A 133 6.12 11.99 -10.81
N GLU A 134 4.99 12.13 -11.49
CA GLU A 134 4.24 13.39 -11.59
C GLU A 134 3.56 13.82 -10.29
N VAL A 135 2.99 12.86 -9.54
CA VAL A 135 2.49 13.13 -8.18
C VAL A 135 3.63 13.58 -7.27
N GLY A 136 4.79 12.93 -7.33
CA GLY A 136 5.98 13.36 -6.58
C GLY A 136 6.43 14.78 -6.93
N ALA A 137 6.38 15.13 -8.22
CA ALA A 137 6.73 16.46 -8.72
C ALA A 137 5.64 17.53 -8.48
N GLY A 138 4.50 17.19 -7.88
CA GLY A 138 3.37 18.09 -7.66
C GLY A 138 2.66 18.55 -8.94
N LYS A 139 2.85 17.82 -10.06
CA LYS A 139 2.19 18.11 -11.34
C LYS A 139 0.80 17.47 -11.44
N ARG A 140 0.59 16.40 -10.67
CA ARG A 140 -0.66 15.66 -10.59
C ARG A 140 -1.08 15.50 -9.13
N ASN A 141 -2.38 15.54 -8.90
CA ASN A 141 -2.98 15.17 -7.63
C ASN A 141 -2.79 13.68 -7.30
N PRO A 142 -2.79 13.28 -6.02
CA PRO A 142 -2.81 11.86 -5.65
C PRO A 142 -3.96 11.13 -6.32
N THR A 143 -3.67 9.96 -6.89
CA THR A 143 -4.59 9.32 -7.84
C THR A 143 -4.70 7.82 -7.57
N LEU A 144 -5.93 7.29 -7.55
CA LEU A 144 -6.25 5.87 -7.65
C LEU A 144 -6.55 5.53 -9.12
N ARG A 145 -5.92 4.51 -9.67
CA ARG A 145 -6.16 4.02 -11.04
C ARG A 145 -6.46 2.54 -11.05
N PHE A 146 -7.51 2.13 -11.73
CA PHE A 146 -7.76 0.73 -12.05
C PHE A 146 -7.19 0.34 -13.42
N TRP A 147 -6.64 -0.86 -13.50
CA TRP A 147 -6.11 -1.42 -14.74
C TRP A 147 -7.21 -2.24 -15.43
N GLU A 148 -7.22 -2.20 -16.77
CA GLU A 148 -7.92 -3.20 -17.57
C GLU A 148 -6.95 -3.89 -18.53
N TRP A 149 -6.98 -5.22 -18.53
CA TRP A 149 -5.98 -6.04 -19.21
C TRP A 149 -6.46 -6.38 -20.61
N GLU A 150 -5.66 -6.12 -21.65
CA GLU A 150 -6.02 -6.53 -23.02
C GLU A 150 -5.60 -7.96 -23.35
N THR A 151 -4.51 -8.45 -22.75
CA THR A 151 -3.90 -9.73 -23.12
C THR A 151 -3.46 -10.54 -21.89
N PRO A 152 -3.48 -11.89 -21.97
CA PRO A 152 -2.85 -12.75 -20.98
C PRO A 152 -1.41 -12.32 -20.74
N SER A 153 -1.05 -12.10 -19.48
CA SER A 153 0.22 -11.50 -19.12
C SER A 153 0.81 -12.07 -17.83
N VAL A 154 2.14 -12.12 -17.76
CA VAL A 154 2.86 -12.29 -16.51
C VAL A 154 3.62 -11.02 -16.19
N VAL A 155 3.39 -10.47 -15.01
CA VAL A 155 4.14 -9.33 -14.49
C VAL A 155 5.12 -9.80 -13.43
N ILE A 156 6.42 -9.81 -13.74
CA ILE A 156 7.48 -10.16 -12.80
C ILE A 156 7.98 -8.93 -12.03
N GLY A 157 8.39 -9.13 -10.78
CA GLY A 157 8.96 -8.08 -9.93
C GLY A 157 10.34 -7.63 -10.41
N SER A 158 10.72 -6.41 -10.05
CA SER A 158 11.96 -5.76 -10.53
C SER A 158 13.23 -6.57 -10.26
N PHE A 159 13.27 -7.32 -9.15
CA PHE A 159 14.43 -8.12 -8.73
C PHE A 159 14.35 -9.61 -9.10
N GLN A 160 13.27 -10.06 -9.75
CA GLN A 160 13.11 -11.49 -10.05
C GLN A 160 13.89 -11.92 -11.31
N SER A 161 14.36 -13.17 -11.33
CA SER A 161 14.98 -13.76 -12.52
C SER A 161 13.89 -14.30 -13.46
N LEU A 162 13.78 -13.75 -14.66
CA LEU A 162 12.79 -14.21 -15.66
C LEU A 162 12.83 -15.73 -15.86
N ARG A 163 14.03 -16.29 -15.98
CA ARG A 163 14.26 -17.73 -16.21
C ARG A 163 13.77 -18.61 -15.05
N ASN A 164 13.78 -18.07 -13.83
CA ASN A 164 13.35 -18.80 -12.64
C ASN A 164 11.85 -18.67 -12.38
N GLU A 165 11.21 -17.62 -12.89
CA GLU A 165 9.79 -17.34 -12.63
C GLU A 165 8.85 -17.85 -13.73
N VAL A 166 9.31 -17.88 -14.99
CA VAL A 166 8.44 -18.15 -16.14
C VAL A 166 8.96 -19.32 -16.96
N ASP A 167 8.06 -20.22 -17.33
CA ASP A 167 8.32 -21.21 -18.35
C ASP A 167 8.08 -20.61 -19.75
N PRO A 168 9.12 -20.49 -20.59
CA PRO A 168 8.98 -19.87 -21.90
C PRO A 168 8.08 -20.69 -22.85
N GLN A 169 8.03 -22.02 -22.71
CA GLN A 169 7.17 -22.86 -23.54
C GLN A 169 5.71 -22.71 -23.13
N GLY A 170 5.46 -22.67 -21.81
CA GLY A 170 4.12 -22.39 -21.27
C GLY A 170 3.62 -21.01 -21.68
N ALA A 171 4.45 -19.97 -21.54
CA ALA A 171 4.10 -18.62 -21.94
C ALA A 171 3.77 -18.52 -23.44
N GLN A 172 4.58 -19.15 -24.30
CA GLN A 172 4.34 -19.18 -25.74
C GLN A 172 3.06 -19.95 -26.11
N LYS A 173 2.85 -21.14 -25.54
CA LYS A 173 1.67 -21.98 -25.77
C LYS A 173 0.37 -21.23 -25.50
N HIS A 174 0.38 -20.38 -24.48
CA HIS A 174 -0.78 -19.69 -23.95
C HIS A 174 -0.91 -18.23 -24.40
N GLY A 175 -0.02 -17.76 -25.27
CA GLY A 175 -0.01 -16.37 -25.78
C GLY A 175 0.21 -15.33 -24.67
N VAL A 176 1.03 -15.66 -23.67
CA VAL A 176 1.23 -14.84 -22.48
C VAL A 176 2.37 -13.85 -22.71
N THR A 177 2.07 -12.56 -22.56
CA THR A 177 3.06 -11.48 -22.60
C THR A 177 3.77 -11.37 -21.26
N VAL A 178 5.10 -11.39 -21.23
CA VAL A 178 5.86 -11.23 -19.98
C VAL A 178 6.43 -9.82 -19.90
N VAL A 179 6.14 -9.13 -18.79
CA VAL A 179 6.57 -7.75 -18.53
C VAL A 179 7.20 -7.66 -17.15
N ARG A 180 8.22 -6.82 -16.99
CA ARG A 180 8.84 -6.53 -15.68
C ARG A 180 8.36 -5.18 -15.14
N ARG A 181 7.81 -5.16 -13.93
CA ARG A 181 7.43 -3.92 -13.23
C ARG A 181 8.60 -3.30 -12.46
N ILE A 182 8.44 -2.04 -12.04
CA ILE A 182 9.46 -1.29 -11.29
C ILE A 182 9.52 -1.61 -9.80
N SER A 183 8.42 -2.10 -9.22
CA SER A 183 8.31 -2.50 -7.83
C SER A 183 8.83 -3.92 -7.61
N GLY A 184 9.18 -4.25 -6.37
CA GLY A 184 9.56 -5.60 -5.97
C GLY A 184 8.35 -6.55 -5.87
N GLY A 185 8.54 -7.69 -5.22
CA GLY A 185 7.50 -8.71 -5.00
C GLY A 185 7.52 -9.85 -6.03
N GLY A 186 6.59 -10.79 -5.89
CA GLY A 186 6.51 -12.01 -6.71
C GLY A 186 5.93 -11.80 -8.12
N ALA A 187 5.96 -12.87 -8.92
CA ALA A 187 5.39 -12.89 -10.26
C ALA A 187 3.87 -13.05 -10.18
N MET A 188 3.18 -12.42 -11.12
CA MET A 188 1.72 -12.37 -11.17
C MET A 188 1.25 -12.80 -12.56
N PHE A 189 0.41 -13.84 -12.63
CA PHE A 189 -0.23 -14.28 -13.87
C PHE A 189 -1.65 -13.70 -13.93
N MET A 190 -1.95 -12.97 -15.01
CA MET A 190 -3.18 -12.21 -15.19
C MET A 190 -3.74 -12.41 -16.58
N GLU A 191 -5.06 -12.40 -16.71
CA GLU A 191 -5.79 -12.46 -17.98
C GLU A 191 -6.96 -11.48 -17.94
N HIS A 192 -7.49 -11.16 -19.12
CA HIS A 192 -8.67 -10.33 -19.20
C HIS A 192 -9.81 -10.93 -18.35
N GLY A 193 -10.38 -10.11 -17.46
CA GLY A 193 -11.50 -10.52 -16.63
C GLY A 193 -11.17 -11.40 -15.41
N ASN A 194 -9.92 -11.84 -15.19
CA ASN A 194 -9.60 -12.75 -14.07
C ASN A 194 -8.98 -12.06 -12.84
N ALA A 195 -8.69 -10.77 -12.92
CA ALA A 195 -8.06 -10.04 -11.84
C ALA A 195 -8.58 -8.61 -11.71
N ILE A 196 -8.49 -8.09 -10.49
CA ILE A 196 -8.70 -6.69 -10.16
C ILE A 196 -7.34 -6.12 -9.78
N THR A 197 -6.83 -5.20 -10.58
CA THR A 197 -5.56 -4.52 -10.33
C THR A 197 -5.78 -3.03 -10.23
N TYR A 198 -5.21 -2.42 -9.20
CA TYR A 198 -5.23 -0.99 -9.02
C TYR A 198 -3.87 -0.47 -8.55
N SER A 199 -3.60 0.79 -8.86
CA SER A 199 -2.44 1.54 -8.43
C SER A 199 -2.89 2.81 -7.72
N ILE A 200 -2.20 3.16 -6.64
CA ILE A 200 -2.32 4.43 -5.92
C ILE A 200 -0.98 5.14 -6.03
N TYR A 201 -1.04 6.39 -6.48
CA TYR A 201 0.10 7.29 -6.60
C TYR A 201 -0.04 8.37 -5.56
N VAL A 202 0.94 8.46 -4.66
CA VAL A 202 0.86 9.35 -3.49
C VAL A 202 2.16 10.13 -3.30
N PRO A 203 2.11 11.35 -2.76
CA PRO A 203 3.30 12.00 -2.24
C PRO A 203 3.83 11.20 -1.04
N GLN A 204 5.13 11.16 -0.87
CA GLN A 204 5.76 10.47 0.26
C GLN A 204 5.31 11.02 1.62
N SER A 205 4.98 12.30 1.68
CA SER A 205 4.42 12.95 2.88
C SER A 205 3.18 12.26 3.44
N LEU A 206 2.40 11.54 2.61
CA LEU A 206 1.23 10.79 3.08
C LEU A 206 1.62 9.61 3.99
N VAL A 207 2.76 8.98 3.71
CA VAL A 207 3.26 7.81 4.44
C VAL A 207 4.46 8.10 5.33
N ASP A 208 4.87 9.36 5.43
CA ASP A 208 5.95 9.77 6.33
C ASP A 208 5.59 9.43 7.78
N GLY A 209 6.60 9.04 8.56
CA GLY A 209 6.44 8.52 9.92
C GLY A 209 5.97 7.06 10.02
N LEU A 210 5.52 6.43 8.93
CA LEU A 210 5.17 5.01 8.88
C LEU A 210 6.38 4.14 8.51
N SER A 211 6.49 2.96 9.09
CA SER A 211 7.38 1.93 8.56
C SER A 211 6.86 1.38 7.21
N PHE A 212 7.71 0.67 6.48
CA PHE A 212 7.29 -0.04 5.27
C PHE A 212 6.10 -0.97 5.53
N ALA A 213 6.16 -1.78 6.59
CA ALA A 213 5.10 -2.72 6.93
C ALA A 213 3.78 -2.03 7.31
N GLU A 214 3.82 -0.88 7.98
CA GLU A 214 2.63 -0.10 8.35
C GLU A 214 2.01 0.63 7.15
N SER A 215 2.83 1.03 6.18
CA SER A 215 2.35 1.81 5.03
C SER A 215 1.39 1.03 4.13
N TYR A 216 1.50 -0.29 4.07
CA TYR A 216 0.60 -1.10 3.26
C TYR A 216 -0.82 -1.18 3.81
N PRO A 217 -1.10 -1.66 5.05
CA PRO A 217 -2.47 -1.67 5.58
C PRO A 217 -3.05 -0.25 5.69
N PHE A 218 -2.20 0.77 5.85
CA PHE A 218 -2.62 2.16 5.76
C PHE A 218 -3.16 2.53 4.36
N LEU A 219 -2.45 2.15 3.28
CA LEU A 219 -2.87 2.40 1.90
C LEU A 219 -4.01 1.47 1.44
N ASP A 220 -4.12 0.28 2.02
CA ASP A 220 -5.16 -0.73 1.75
C ASP A 220 -6.43 -0.55 2.62
N ALA A 221 -6.49 0.42 3.54
CA ALA A 221 -7.58 0.56 4.49
C ALA A 221 -8.96 0.68 3.82
N TRP A 222 -9.04 1.42 2.71
CA TRP A 222 -10.27 1.57 1.92
C TRP A 222 -10.66 0.27 1.19
N VAL A 223 -9.69 -0.60 0.87
CA VAL A 223 -9.95 -1.91 0.26
C VAL A 223 -10.58 -2.84 1.27
N MET A 224 -10.09 -2.87 2.52
CA MET A 224 -10.71 -3.68 3.57
C MET A 224 -12.19 -3.30 3.75
N GLU A 225 -12.49 -2.00 3.79
CA GLU A 225 -13.87 -1.50 3.86
C GLU A 225 -14.70 -1.88 2.62
N SER A 226 -14.11 -1.79 1.43
CA SER A 226 -14.78 -2.19 0.19
C SER A 226 -15.13 -3.68 0.18
N LEU A 227 -14.20 -4.54 0.62
CA LEU A 227 -14.39 -5.97 0.72
C LEU A 227 -15.45 -6.32 1.77
N GLU A 228 -15.47 -5.63 2.92
CA GLU A 228 -16.49 -5.80 3.95
C GLU A 228 -17.89 -5.47 3.42
N LYS A 229 -18.05 -4.37 2.66
CA LYS A 229 -19.32 -4.02 1.99
C LYS A 229 -19.79 -5.08 1.00
N LEU A 230 -18.86 -5.83 0.41
CA LEU A 230 -19.13 -6.95 -0.49
C LEU A 230 -19.38 -8.28 0.25
N GLY A 231 -19.41 -8.26 1.59
CA GLY A 231 -19.60 -9.44 2.44
C GLY A 231 -18.35 -10.30 2.59
N ILE A 232 -17.17 -9.81 2.21
CA ILE A 232 -15.91 -10.53 2.32
C ILE A 232 -15.18 -10.10 3.59
N LYS A 233 -15.00 -11.05 4.50
CA LYS A 233 -14.14 -10.87 5.66
C LYS A 233 -12.68 -11.08 5.27
N ALA A 234 -12.02 -9.98 4.88
CA ALA A 234 -10.60 -9.98 4.55
C ALA A 234 -9.77 -9.39 5.70
N TRP A 235 -8.51 -9.80 5.77
CA TRP A 235 -7.51 -9.17 6.62
C TRP A 235 -6.17 -9.09 5.91
N TYR A 236 -5.33 -8.23 6.46
CA TYR A 236 -3.97 -8.07 6.00
C TYR A 236 -3.07 -9.13 6.65
N GLN A 237 -2.32 -9.86 5.84
CA GLN A 237 -1.30 -10.80 6.27
C GLN A 237 0.07 -10.22 5.90
N PRO A 238 0.84 -9.72 6.89
CA PRO A 238 2.16 -9.16 6.63
C PRO A 238 3.08 -10.16 5.89
N LEU A 239 3.94 -9.69 4.99
CA LEU A 239 4.26 -8.27 4.77
C LEU A 239 3.32 -7.50 3.85
N ASN A 240 2.55 -8.14 2.97
CA ASN A 240 1.86 -7.48 1.84
C ASN A 240 0.68 -8.26 1.24
N ASP A 241 0.18 -9.27 1.93
CA ASP A 241 -0.88 -10.14 1.40
C ASP A 241 -2.25 -9.73 1.94
N ILE A 242 -3.27 -9.84 1.10
CA ILE A 242 -4.67 -9.74 1.49
C ILE A 242 -5.26 -11.15 1.46
N ALA A 243 -5.81 -11.59 2.59
CA ALA A 243 -6.29 -12.96 2.76
C ALA A 243 -7.70 -13.00 3.35
N THR A 244 -8.38 -14.11 3.12
CA THR A 244 -9.65 -14.49 3.75
C THR A 244 -9.51 -15.86 4.39
N ASP A 245 -10.56 -16.33 5.08
CA ASP A 245 -10.59 -17.68 5.68
C ASP A 245 -10.39 -18.80 4.64
N GLN A 246 -10.61 -18.50 3.35
CA GLN A 246 -10.45 -19.44 2.24
C GLN A 246 -9.05 -19.39 1.60
N GLY A 247 -8.25 -18.37 1.91
CA GLY A 247 -6.87 -18.24 1.42
C GLY A 247 -6.51 -16.83 0.97
N LYS A 248 -5.35 -16.71 0.32
CA LYS A 248 -4.86 -15.44 -0.21
C LYS A 248 -5.72 -15.03 -1.41
N ILE A 249 -6.19 -13.78 -1.41
CA ILE A 249 -6.96 -13.19 -2.50
C ILE A 249 -6.20 -12.12 -3.25
N GLY A 250 -5.16 -11.52 -2.67
CA GLY A 250 -4.38 -10.50 -3.35
C GLY A 250 -3.04 -10.23 -2.69
N GLY A 251 -2.22 -9.43 -3.35
CA GLY A 251 -0.94 -8.99 -2.82
C GLY A 251 -0.58 -7.60 -3.32
N ALA A 252 0.02 -6.82 -2.43
CA ALA A 252 0.45 -5.45 -2.69
C ALA A 252 1.95 -5.39 -2.99
N ALA A 253 2.39 -4.37 -3.72
CA ALA A 253 3.80 -4.01 -3.82
C ALA A 253 3.93 -2.49 -3.89
N GLN A 254 5.11 -2.01 -3.47
CA GLN A 254 5.37 -0.58 -3.37
C GLN A 254 6.73 -0.20 -3.98
N LYS A 255 6.85 1.05 -4.39
CA LYS A 255 8.11 1.69 -4.77
C LYS A 255 8.07 3.16 -4.40
N ARG A 256 9.09 3.63 -3.68
CA ARG A 256 9.36 5.05 -3.44
C ARG A 256 10.27 5.61 -4.52
N PHE A 257 10.01 6.84 -4.97
CA PHE A 257 10.77 7.54 -6.00
C PHE A 257 11.54 8.70 -5.41
N SER A 258 12.72 9.00 -5.95
CA SER A 258 13.50 10.17 -5.55
C SER A 258 12.81 11.50 -5.89
N SER A 259 11.81 11.48 -6.79
CA SER A 259 10.95 12.64 -7.08
C SER A 259 10.02 13.03 -5.94
N GLY A 260 9.98 12.28 -4.82
CA GLY A 260 9.05 12.51 -3.72
C GLY A 260 7.72 11.78 -3.87
N GLY A 261 7.53 11.02 -4.96
CA GLY A 261 6.34 10.19 -5.19
C GLY A 261 6.50 8.76 -4.66
N MET A 262 5.38 8.06 -4.55
CA MET A 262 5.32 6.65 -4.20
C MET A 262 4.22 5.95 -4.99
N LEU A 263 4.55 4.77 -5.50
CA LEU A 263 3.61 3.80 -6.06
C LEU A 263 3.27 2.78 -4.99
N HIS A 264 1.98 2.53 -4.80
CA HIS A 264 1.45 1.35 -4.15
C HIS A 264 0.44 0.71 -5.09
N HIS A 265 0.61 -0.55 -5.43
CA HIS A 265 -0.34 -1.25 -6.28
C HIS A 265 -0.67 -2.62 -5.75
N VAL A 266 -1.85 -3.10 -6.09
CA VAL A 266 -2.37 -4.39 -5.63
C VAL A 266 -2.98 -5.09 -6.80
N THR A 267 -2.75 -6.39 -6.86
CA THR A 267 -3.56 -7.28 -7.68
C THR A 267 -4.27 -8.30 -6.80
N MET A 268 -5.58 -8.40 -7.01
CA MET A 268 -6.45 -9.39 -6.39
C MET A 268 -6.98 -10.36 -7.44
N SER A 269 -7.02 -11.65 -7.10
CA SER A 269 -7.62 -12.69 -7.93
C SER A 269 -9.14 -12.53 -7.90
N TYR A 270 -9.71 -12.26 -9.07
CA TYR A 270 -11.15 -12.30 -9.26
C TYR A 270 -11.61 -13.68 -9.72
N ASP A 271 -10.84 -14.32 -10.60
CA ASP A 271 -10.97 -15.71 -11.07
C ASP A 271 -9.55 -16.26 -11.37
N ILE A 272 -9.39 -17.57 -11.55
CA ILE A 272 -8.07 -18.13 -11.89
C ILE A 272 -8.16 -19.46 -12.65
N ASP A 273 -7.48 -19.54 -13.80
CA ASP A 273 -7.14 -20.82 -14.42
C ASP A 273 -5.84 -21.35 -13.81
N ALA A 274 -5.99 -22.15 -12.75
CA ALA A 274 -4.86 -22.68 -12.00
C ALA A 274 -3.98 -23.62 -12.83
N ASP A 275 -4.56 -24.38 -13.77
CA ASP A 275 -3.80 -25.32 -14.58
C ASP A 275 -2.95 -24.55 -15.61
N LYS A 276 -3.52 -23.53 -16.27
CA LYS A 276 -2.77 -22.61 -17.15
C LYS A 276 -1.66 -21.88 -16.40
N MET A 277 -1.95 -21.35 -15.21
CA MET A 277 -0.95 -20.69 -14.37
C MET A 277 0.23 -21.62 -14.06
N LEU A 278 -0.03 -22.90 -13.71
CA LEU A 278 1.03 -23.87 -13.39
C LEU A 278 1.89 -24.25 -14.60
N GLU A 279 1.36 -24.15 -15.81
CA GLU A 279 2.14 -24.34 -17.03
C GLU A 279 3.02 -23.12 -17.36
N VAL A 280 2.61 -21.92 -16.96
CA VAL A 280 3.31 -20.66 -17.28
C VAL A 280 4.30 -20.25 -16.20
N LEU A 281 3.94 -20.39 -14.92
CA LEU A 281 4.76 -19.96 -13.79
C LEU A 281 5.59 -21.12 -13.25
N ARG A 282 6.88 -20.88 -13.08
CA ARG A 282 7.79 -21.76 -12.37
C ARG A 282 7.66 -21.50 -10.87
N ILE A 283 6.66 -22.11 -10.26
CA ILE A 283 6.50 -22.04 -8.81
C ILE A 283 7.68 -22.78 -8.17
N GLY A 284 8.61 -22.01 -7.58
CA GLY A 284 9.85 -22.53 -7.00
C GLY A 284 9.61 -23.69 -6.03
N LYS A 285 10.41 -24.76 -6.17
CA LYS A 285 10.39 -25.95 -5.28
C LYS A 285 10.60 -25.61 -3.79
N GLU A 286 11.16 -24.46 -3.44
CA GLU A 286 11.28 -24.00 -2.05
C GLU A 286 9.93 -23.68 -1.38
N LYS A 287 8.91 -23.20 -2.12
CA LYS A 287 7.55 -23.05 -1.56
C LYS A 287 6.79 -24.38 -1.43
N LEU A 288 7.36 -25.45 -2.00
CA LEU A 288 6.88 -26.83 -1.96
C LEU A 288 7.60 -27.67 -0.91
N SER A 289 8.83 -27.31 -0.51
CA SER A 289 9.58 -28.02 0.55
C SER A 289 9.06 -27.74 1.95
N ASP A 290 8.32 -26.65 2.17
CA ASP A 290 7.75 -26.29 3.47
C ASP A 290 6.26 -26.61 3.65
N LYS A 291 5.64 -27.33 2.71
CA LYS A 291 4.32 -27.97 2.87
C LYS A 291 4.04 -28.84 1.65
N GLY A 292 4.02 -30.15 1.90
CA GLY A 292 3.95 -31.24 0.92
C GLY A 292 3.01 -31.05 -0.27
N THR A 293 3.30 -31.89 -1.26
CA THR A 293 2.87 -31.98 -2.67
C THR A 293 1.36 -32.01 -2.96
N THR A 294 0.51 -31.61 -2.04
CA THR A 294 -0.95 -31.43 -2.22
C THR A 294 -1.34 -29.95 -2.32
N SER A 295 -0.38 -29.02 -2.26
CA SER A 295 -0.61 -27.63 -1.83
C SER A 295 -0.56 -26.55 -2.91
N ALA A 296 -0.47 -26.86 -4.21
CA ALA A 296 -0.53 -25.83 -5.26
C ALA A 296 -1.98 -25.43 -5.62
N LYS A 297 -2.92 -26.38 -5.63
CA LYS A 297 -4.34 -26.14 -5.96
C LYS A 297 -5.15 -25.40 -4.88
N LYS A 298 -4.57 -25.15 -3.69
CA LYS A 298 -5.31 -24.68 -2.51
C LYS A 298 -4.87 -23.30 -1.97
N ARG A 299 -4.34 -22.39 -2.80
CA ARG A 299 -3.74 -21.13 -2.32
C ARG A 299 -4.33 -19.83 -2.85
N VAL A 300 -5.29 -19.86 -3.77
CA VAL A 300 -5.99 -18.66 -4.25
C VAL A 300 -7.48 -18.97 -4.29
N ASP A 301 -8.29 -18.24 -3.51
CA ASP A 301 -9.74 -18.37 -3.53
C ASP A 301 -10.37 -17.11 -4.16
N PRO A 302 -10.79 -17.16 -5.42
CA PRO A 302 -11.16 -15.97 -6.20
C PRO A 302 -12.38 -15.23 -5.64
N LEU A 303 -12.40 -13.90 -5.78
CA LEU A 303 -13.50 -13.05 -5.31
C LEU A 303 -14.86 -13.44 -5.92
N ARG A 304 -14.88 -13.89 -7.18
CA ARG A 304 -16.10 -14.36 -7.86
C ARG A 304 -16.78 -15.50 -7.11
N ARG A 305 -16.01 -16.43 -6.57
CA ARG A 305 -16.55 -17.59 -5.83
C ARG A 305 -17.09 -17.20 -4.46
N GLN A 306 -16.44 -16.23 -3.80
CA GLN A 306 -16.84 -15.78 -2.47
C GLN A 306 -18.08 -14.87 -2.50
N THR A 307 -18.21 -14.04 -3.54
CA THR A 307 -19.28 -13.03 -3.64
C THR A 307 -20.43 -13.42 -4.57
N GLY A 308 -20.14 -14.19 -5.63
CA GLY A 308 -21.06 -14.37 -6.75
C GLY A 308 -21.22 -13.14 -7.66
N LEU A 309 -20.52 -12.04 -7.37
CA LEU A 309 -20.64 -10.77 -8.10
C LEU A 309 -19.75 -10.74 -9.36
N THR A 310 -20.13 -9.89 -10.30
CA THR A 310 -19.29 -9.57 -11.46
C THR A 310 -18.07 -8.76 -11.03
N ARG A 311 -17.02 -8.79 -11.86
CA ARG A 311 -15.80 -8.03 -11.60
C ARG A 311 -16.07 -6.53 -11.61
N GLU A 312 -16.94 -6.11 -12.52
CA GLU A 312 -17.36 -4.73 -12.72
C GLU A 312 -18.11 -4.20 -11.50
N GLU A 313 -18.99 -4.99 -10.89
CA GLU A 313 -19.67 -4.64 -9.63
C GLU A 313 -18.67 -4.44 -8.49
N ILE A 314 -17.69 -5.34 -8.34
CA ILE A 314 -16.67 -5.23 -7.29
C ILE A 314 -15.83 -3.95 -7.49
N ILE A 315 -15.34 -3.72 -8.72
CA ILE A 315 -14.58 -2.49 -9.04
C ILE A 315 -15.42 -1.26 -8.76
N LYS A 316 -16.70 -1.26 -9.14
CA LYS A 316 -17.60 -0.15 -8.86
C LYS A 316 -17.73 0.12 -7.36
N THR A 317 -17.94 -0.91 -6.54
CA THR A 317 -18.01 -0.76 -5.07
C THR A 317 -16.70 -0.23 -4.48
N MET A 318 -15.57 -0.67 -5.02
CA MET A 318 -14.24 -0.18 -4.64
C MET A 318 -14.08 1.32 -4.97
N MET A 319 -14.45 1.73 -6.19
CA MET A 319 -14.42 3.14 -6.62
C MET A 319 -15.38 4.02 -5.79
N ASP A 320 -16.60 3.55 -5.55
CA ASP A 320 -17.61 4.25 -4.75
C ASP A 320 -17.13 4.42 -3.30
N THR A 321 -16.49 3.39 -2.73
CA THR A 321 -15.94 3.44 -1.37
C THR A 321 -14.79 4.43 -1.27
N PHE A 322 -13.85 4.41 -2.21
CA PHE A 322 -12.75 5.38 -2.23
C PHE A 322 -13.27 6.82 -2.38
N THR A 323 -14.23 7.03 -3.28
CA THR A 323 -14.88 8.33 -3.50
C THR A 323 -15.60 8.82 -2.25
N ALA A 324 -16.40 7.96 -1.60
CA ALA A 324 -17.13 8.34 -0.39
C ALA A 324 -16.19 8.68 0.78
N ARG A 325 -15.04 8.02 0.85
CA ARG A 325 -14.10 8.16 1.96
C ARG A 325 -13.18 9.37 1.82
N TYR A 326 -12.79 9.73 0.60
CA TYR A 326 -11.76 10.74 0.34
C TYR A 326 -12.19 11.85 -0.63
N GLY A 327 -13.46 11.88 -1.06
CA GLY A 327 -13.98 12.91 -1.96
C GLY A 327 -13.34 12.88 -3.35
N ALA A 328 -12.88 11.71 -3.81
CA ALA A 328 -12.15 11.59 -5.08
C ALA A 328 -13.03 11.99 -6.28
N VAL A 329 -12.43 12.71 -7.24
CA VAL A 329 -13.11 13.13 -8.47
C VAL A 329 -12.67 12.28 -9.67
N PRO A 330 -13.55 11.99 -10.63
CA PRO A 330 -13.15 11.29 -11.85
C PRO A 330 -12.08 12.05 -12.63
N ALA A 331 -11.07 11.34 -13.08
CA ALA A 331 -9.99 11.86 -13.91
C ALA A 331 -9.66 10.90 -15.06
N GLY A 332 -8.92 11.43 -16.04
CA GLY A 332 -8.37 10.66 -17.16
C GLY A 332 -6.85 10.61 -17.13
N ILE A 333 -6.30 9.81 -18.04
CA ILE A 333 -4.90 9.90 -18.45
C ILE A 333 -4.85 10.92 -19.59
N THR A 334 -3.95 11.89 -19.48
CA THR A 334 -3.72 12.93 -20.48
C THR A 334 -2.88 12.42 -21.65
N ASP A 335 -2.94 13.12 -22.79
CA ASP A 335 -2.13 12.77 -23.96
C ASP A 335 -0.62 12.88 -23.68
N GLU A 336 -0.21 13.82 -22.81
CA GLU A 336 1.19 13.98 -22.39
C GLU A 336 1.66 12.77 -21.56
N GLU A 337 0.86 12.35 -20.58
CA GLU A 337 1.14 11.16 -19.77
C GLU A 337 1.20 9.89 -20.64
N MET A 338 0.30 9.76 -21.63
CA MET A 338 0.33 8.68 -22.60
C MET A 338 1.63 8.69 -23.41
N ALA A 339 2.02 9.82 -23.97
CA ALA A 339 3.26 9.95 -24.74
C ALA A 339 4.52 9.65 -23.88
N LEU A 340 4.53 10.09 -22.61
CA LEU A 340 5.59 9.77 -21.67
C LEU A 340 5.67 8.26 -21.37
N ALA A 341 4.52 7.61 -21.19
CA ALA A 341 4.45 6.17 -20.96
C ALA A 341 4.90 5.38 -22.20
N GLU A 342 4.47 5.78 -23.40
CA GLU A 342 4.92 5.18 -24.68
C GLU A 342 6.43 5.29 -24.82
N LYS A 343 7.00 6.46 -24.51
CA LYS A 343 8.45 6.66 -24.50
C LYS A 343 9.13 5.72 -23.50
N LYS A 344 8.62 5.60 -22.27
CA LYS A 344 9.15 4.65 -21.28
C LYS A 344 9.01 3.18 -21.75
N VAL A 345 7.98 2.83 -22.51
CA VAL A 345 7.88 1.50 -23.13
C VAL A 345 8.98 1.29 -24.16
N ALA A 346 9.17 2.23 -25.08
CA ALA A 346 10.21 2.16 -26.11
C ALA A 346 11.62 2.08 -25.50
N ASP A 347 11.89 2.91 -24.48
CA ASP A 347 13.22 3.08 -23.91
C ASP A 347 13.54 2.05 -22.82
N LYS A 348 12.52 1.43 -22.21
CA LYS A 348 12.69 0.57 -21.03
C LYS A 348 11.74 -0.62 -20.99
N PHE A 349 10.45 -0.42 -20.75
CA PHE A 349 9.54 -1.52 -20.37
C PHE A 349 9.28 -2.56 -21.47
N GLY A 350 9.42 -2.16 -22.74
CA GLY A 350 9.34 -3.04 -23.90
C GLY A 350 10.69 -3.64 -24.32
N THR A 351 11.78 -3.30 -23.64
CA THR A 351 13.12 -3.74 -24.03
C THR A 351 13.48 -5.11 -23.46
N ALA A 352 14.24 -5.90 -24.24
CA ALA A 352 14.78 -7.16 -23.76
C ALA A 352 15.77 -6.98 -22.60
N GLU A 353 16.51 -5.86 -22.58
CA GLU A 353 17.44 -5.52 -21.50
C GLU A 353 16.70 -5.40 -20.15
N TRP A 354 15.63 -4.62 -20.12
CA TRP A 354 14.83 -4.47 -18.90
C TRP A 354 14.19 -5.79 -18.48
N LEU A 355 13.58 -6.51 -19.42
CA LEU A 355 12.92 -7.78 -19.14
C LEU A 355 13.91 -8.82 -18.57
N ASN A 356 15.12 -8.91 -19.12
CA ASN A 356 16.14 -9.88 -18.71
C ASN A 356 17.09 -9.38 -17.61
N ARG A 357 16.85 -8.19 -17.06
CA ARG A 357 17.66 -7.65 -15.96
C ARG A 357 17.75 -8.64 -14.80
N VAL A 358 18.97 -8.97 -14.42
CA VAL A 358 19.30 -9.66 -13.16
C VAL A 358 20.04 -8.62 -12.30
N PRO A 359 19.47 -8.20 -11.16
CA PRO A 359 20.07 -7.20 -10.28
C PRO A 359 21.45 -7.58 -9.75
#